data_AF-A0A6V7VAR5-F1
#
_entry.id   AF-A0A6V7VAR5-F1
#
_cell.length_a   1.000
_cell.length_b   1.000
_cell.length_c   1.000
_cell.angle_alpha   90.00
_cell.angle_beta   90.00
_cell.angle_gamma   90.00
#
_symmetry.space_group_name_H-M   'P 1'
#
loop_
_entity.id
_entity.type
_entity.pdbx_description
1 polymer ?
#
loop_
_entity_poly.entity_id
_entity_poly.type
_entity_poly.pdbx_seq_one_letter_code
_entity_poly.pdbx_strand_id
1 'polypeptide(L)'
;MSFSKIPKHGESAPKEAHTNNNNFDQRIDAIRQRNIIDSKFGYELYTECCPKNGWLVNVQQSEVVDEKTKVIQSVVNFYFLESCGGRFKISYLFRPYLYLETVPGSEFAVAEFLSRKYHFVQVEHVEKENLDLKNHLSGLKSKYLRVSFPSTVEHVQFRRDLFPQIRKNQKTKEKSTEYTTLLAEYMEEGKGDKYADVSPLEQIMDIREYDLPFDMRVCIDGRFFVGHWYTVVGLDLATQKPLIELNPSLVEPPEPIICAFDIETTKAPLKFPDASEDQIMMISYMIDGSGFLIVNRQIISEDIDNFEYTPKPEFVGEFVVFNEENEQKLLLRFFDHLLKIKPSIMVTYNGDFFDWPFVDARANFHGININKYLGFYKDSQDEYKHFNCVHMDAFSWVQRDSYLPMGSQSLKAATREKLRYDPIELDPEEMVPMARNQPKVLANYSVSDAVSTYYLYTKYVHPFIFALCTIIPLSPDDVLRKGSGTLCEALLMVQAFHSNIIFPNKQIIKENKMTLDGHLIDSETYVGGHVEAIESGVFRADIACRFKLDVEALEQLKEEVRPTLEHSLCNDAKILLSEVLNFESVCEQIEQSLDALI
;
A
#
# COMPACT_ATOMS: atom_id res chain seq x y z
N MET A 1 49.72 -24.31 -51.57
CA MET A 1 49.37 -24.96 -52.85
C MET A 1 48.23 -25.96 -52.59
N SER A 2 47.37 -26.21 -53.58
CA SER A 2 46.36 -27.29 -53.66
C SER A 2 45.19 -27.28 -52.66
N PHE A 3 44.10 -27.95 -53.06
CA PHE A 3 42.76 -27.99 -52.44
C PHE A 3 42.30 -29.43 -52.14
N SER A 4 41.46 -29.59 -51.10
CA SER A 4 40.36 -30.58 -50.96
C SER A 4 39.49 -30.14 -49.75
N LYS A 5 38.14 -29.96 -49.75
CA LYS A 5 36.96 -30.75 -50.24
C LYS A 5 36.93 -32.16 -49.65
N ILE A 6 35.85 -32.71 -49.07
CA ILE A 6 34.40 -32.40 -48.90
C ILE A 6 33.94 -32.93 -47.49
N PRO A 7 32.67 -32.88 -46.99
CA PRO A 7 31.37 -32.39 -47.50
C PRO A 7 30.63 -31.44 -46.49
N LYS A 8 29.30 -31.59 -46.30
CA LYS A 8 28.45 -31.15 -45.16
C LYS A 8 27.46 -32.27 -44.81
N HIS A 9 27.16 -32.48 -43.52
CA HIS A 9 25.82 -32.63 -42.89
C HIS A 9 25.88 -33.46 -41.59
N GLY A 10 25.07 -33.04 -40.62
CA GLY A 10 24.77 -33.75 -39.37
C GLY A 10 23.68 -32.96 -38.65
N GLU A 11 22.57 -33.60 -38.30
CA GLU A 11 21.38 -32.92 -37.78
C GLU A 11 21.50 -32.70 -36.27
N SER A 12 21.24 -31.47 -35.81
CA SER A 12 21.04 -31.17 -34.39
C SER A 12 19.55 -31.04 -34.09
N ALA A 13 18.98 -32.05 -33.43
CA ALA A 13 17.59 -32.04 -32.98
C ALA A 13 17.30 -30.84 -32.06
N PRO A 14 16.05 -30.32 -32.02
CA PRO A 14 15.69 -29.19 -31.16
C PRO A 14 15.85 -29.57 -29.67
N LYS A 15 16.43 -28.65 -28.88
CA LYS A 15 16.46 -28.76 -27.42
C LYS A 15 15.16 -28.22 -26.83
N GLU A 16 14.19 -29.09 -26.58
CA GLU A 16 12.91 -28.70 -25.97
C GLU A 16 12.89 -28.79 -24.43
N ALA A 17 11.98 -27.99 -23.86
CA ALA A 17 11.22 -28.18 -22.62
C ALA A 17 11.91 -28.29 -21.24
N HIS A 18 13.21 -28.57 -21.10
CA HIS A 18 13.78 -28.87 -19.76
C HIS A 18 13.89 -27.70 -18.76
N THR A 19 13.67 -26.44 -19.15
CA THR A 19 13.76 -25.28 -18.24
C THR A 19 12.43 -24.82 -17.64
N ASN A 20 11.27 -25.21 -18.20
CA ASN A 20 9.98 -24.67 -17.75
C ASN A 20 9.39 -25.42 -16.55
N ASN A 21 9.57 -26.74 -16.46
CA ASN A 21 8.93 -27.55 -15.41
C ASN A 21 9.35 -27.13 -13.99
N ASN A 22 10.64 -26.84 -13.76
CA ASN A 22 11.12 -26.44 -12.44
C ASN A 22 10.39 -25.21 -11.87
N ASN A 23 10.01 -24.26 -12.74
CA ASN A 23 9.25 -23.06 -12.33
C ASN A 23 7.77 -23.40 -12.03
N PHE A 24 7.19 -24.34 -12.77
CA PHE A 24 5.82 -24.82 -12.55
C PHE A 24 5.69 -25.57 -11.22
N ASP A 25 6.60 -26.51 -10.94
CA ASP A 25 6.58 -27.29 -9.70
C ASP A 25 6.84 -26.40 -8.47
N GLN A 26 7.76 -25.42 -8.57
CA GLN A 26 8.00 -24.42 -7.53
C GLN A 26 6.76 -23.57 -7.21
N ARG A 27 6.01 -23.13 -8.23
CA ARG A 27 4.74 -22.40 -8.03
C ARG A 27 3.70 -23.28 -7.34
N ILE A 28 3.58 -24.55 -7.72
CA ILE A 28 2.65 -25.50 -7.07
C ILE A 28 3.01 -25.70 -5.59
N ASP A 29 4.29 -25.87 -5.25
CA ASP A 29 4.70 -26.02 -3.85
C ASP A 29 4.54 -24.73 -3.02
N ALA A 30 4.67 -23.55 -3.63
CA ALA A 30 4.32 -22.28 -3.00
C ALA A 30 2.80 -22.19 -2.71
N ILE A 31 1.94 -22.56 -3.68
CA ILE A 31 0.47 -22.61 -3.50
C ILE A 31 0.10 -23.59 -2.36
N ARG A 32 0.75 -24.76 -2.29
CA ARG A 32 0.56 -25.74 -1.21
C ARG A 32 0.97 -25.19 0.15
N GLN A 33 2.17 -24.63 0.26
CA GLN A 33 2.69 -24.07 1.51
C GLN A 33 1.80 -22.93 2.02
N ARG A 34 1.35 -22.03 1.13
CA ARG A 34 0.43 -20.95 1.48
C ARG A 34 -0.89 -21.45 2.06
N ASN A 35 -1.51 -22.46 1.44
CA ASN A 35 -2.73 -23.06 1.97
C ASN A 35 -2.53 -23.71 3.34
N ILE A 36 -1.38 -24.35 3.59
CA ILE A 36 -1.03 -24.91 4.91
C ILE A 36 -0.88 -23.80 5.96
N ILE A 37 -0.27 -22.65 5.61
CA ILE A 37 -0.18 -21.48 6.49
C ILE A 37 -1.57 -20.89 6.77
N ASP A 38 -2.44 -20.76 5.78
CA ASP A 38 -3.80 -20.27 5.95
C ASP A 38 -4.61 -21.16 6.92
N SER A 39 -4.56 -22.48 6.76
CA SER A 39 -5.20 -23.44 7.68
C SER A 39 -4.66 -23.35 9.12
N LYS A 40 -3.34 -23.13 9.30
CA LYS A 40 -2.77 -22.87 10.64
C LYS A 40 -3.45 -21.68 11.31
N PHE A 41 -3.62 -20.56 10.59
CA PHE A 41 -4.26 -19.33 11.09
C PHE A 41 -5.80 -19.37 11.05
N GLY A 42 -6.40 -20.49 10.61
CA GLY A 42 -7.84 -20.74 10.63
C GLY A 42 -8.60 -20.29 9.38
N TYR A 43 -7.89 -19.92 8.30
CA TYR A 43 -8.48 -19.43 7.05
C TYR A 43 -8.70 -20.57 6.05
N GLU A 44 -9.76 -21.34 6.27
CA GLU A 44 -10.22 -22.35 5.31
C GLU A 44 -10.91 -21.71 4.10
N LEU A 45 -10.79 -22.36 2.93
CA LEU A 45 -11.40 -21.90 1.69
C LEU A 45 -12.91 -22.15 1.69
N TYR A 46 -13.72 -21.09 1.61
CA TYR A 46 -15.16 -21.22 1.58
C TYR A 46 -15.68 -21.56 0.17
N THR A 47 -16.42 -22.67 0.06
CA THR A 47 -16.90 -23.23 -1.22
C THR A 47 -18.39 -23.57 -1.22
N GLU A 48 -19.10 -23.35 -0.11
CA GLU A 48 -20.52 -23.71 0.02
C GLU A 48 -21.45 -22.66 -0.62
N CYS A 49 -22.64 -23.09 -1.04
CA CYS A 49 -23.67 -22.22 -1.60
C CYS A 49 -24.49 -21.43 -0.55
N CYS A 50 -24.11 -21.46 0.72
CA CYS A 50 -24.79 -20.70 1.77
C CYS A 50 -24.22 -19.27 1.85
N PRO A 51 -25.04 -18.21 1.97
CA PRO A 51 -24.53 -16.87 2.22
C PRO A 51 -23.92 -16.75 3.62
N LYS A 52 -22.68 -16.28 3.70
CA LYS A 52 -22.00 -15.85 4.94
C LYS A 52 -21.76 -14.35 4.93
N ASN A 53 -21.91 -13.70 6.09
CA ASN A 53 -21.46 -12.33 6.28
C ASN A 53 -20.04 -12.32 6.84
N GLY A 54 -19.10 -11.70 6.13
CA GLY A 54 -17.71 -11.57 6.55
C GLY A 54 -17.22 -10.14 6.42
N TRP A 55 -16.53 -9.63 7.43
CA TRP A 55 -15.79 -8.39 7.39
C TRP A 55 -14.44 -8.63 6.73
N LEU A 56 -14.14 -7.90 5.66
CA LEU A 56 -12.92 -8.08 4.88
C LEU A 56 -11.73 -7.47 5.62
N VAL A 57 -10.79 -8.31 6.10
CA VAL A 57 -9.62 -7.86 6.89
C VAL A 57 -8.33 -7.74 6.06
N ASN A 58 -8.15 -8.58 5.03
CA ASN A 58 -6.99 -8.50 4.12
C ASN A 58 -7.35 -9.02 2.72
N VAL A 59 -6.59 -8.58 1.72
CA VAL A 59 -6.68 -9.00 0.31
C VAL A 59 -5.26 -9.26 -0.20
N GLN A 60 -5.02 -10.38 -0.88
CA GLN A 60 -3.70 -10.73 -1.40
C GLN A 60 -3.77 -11.44 -2.75
N GLN A 61 -2.90 -11.05 -3.69
CA GLN A 61 -2.65 -11.82 -4.91
C GLN A 61 -2.16 -13.26 -4.62
N SER A 62 -2.70 -14.25 -5.34
CA SER A 62 -2.39 -15.68 -5.21
C SER A 62 -2.58 -16.42 -6.53
N GLU A 63 -2.36 -17.74 -6.51
CA GLU A 63 -2.52 -18.62 -7.68
C GLU A 63 -3.24 -19.92 -7.29
N VAL A 64 -3.94 -20.53 -8.25
CA VAL A 64 -4.54 -21.87 -8.14
C VAL A 64 -4.17 -22.71 -9.36
N VAL A 65 -4.23 -24.03 -9.22
CA VAL A 65 -4.09 -24.96 -10.35
C VAL A 65 -5.49 -25.40 -10.79
N ASP A 66 -5.86 -25.16 -12.04
CA ASP A 66 -7.07 -25.75 -12.62
C ASP A 66 -6.89 -27.28 -12.72
N GLU A 67 -7.71 -28.04 -11.99
CA GLU A 67 -7.60 -29.50 -11.96
C GLU A 67 -7.81 -30.17 -13.32
N LYS A 68 -8.56 -29.53 -14.24
CA LYS A 68 -8.90 -30.08 -15.56
C LYS A 68 -7.82 -29.75 -16.60
N THR A 69 -7.41 -28.48 -16.68
CA THR A 69 -6.43 -28.04 -17.70
C THR A 69 -4.98 -28.13 -17.23
N LYS A 70 -4.73 -28.27 -15.91
CA LYS A 70 -3.42 -28.18 -15.25
C LYS A 70 -2.70 -26.84 -15.48
N VAL A 71 -3.42 -25.81 -15.90
CA VAL A 71 -2.90 -24.44 -16.03
C VAL A 71 -2.95 -23.76 -14.66
N ILE A 72 -1.89 -23.03 -14.32
CA ILE A 72 -1.88 -22.14 -13.14
C ILE A 72 -2.60 -20.85 -13.51
N GLN A 73 -3.56 -20.45 -12.69
CA GLN A 73 -4.38 -19.26 -12.88
C GLN A 73 -4.21 -18.32 -11.68
N SER A 74 -4.10 -17.01 -11.92
CA SER A 74 -4.04 -16.04 -10.83
C SER A 74 -5.42 -15.83 -10.20
N VAL A 75 -5.45 -15.72 -8.87
CA VAL A 75 -6.64 -15.44 -8.06
C VAL A 75 -6.29 -14.37 -7.04
N VAL A 76 -7.30 -13.70 -6.49
CA VAL A 76 -7.12 -12.84 -5.33
C VAL A 76 -7.80 -13.50 -4.14
N ASN A 77 -7.03 -13.74 -3.08
CA ASN A 77 -7.56 -14.26 -1.82
C ASN A 77 -8.09 -13.09 -0.99
N PHE A 78 -9.37 -13.16 -0.65
CA PHE A 78 -10.07 -12.28 0.28
C PHE A 78 -10.18 -13.01 1.62
N TYR A 79 -9.69 -12.40 2.71
CA TYR A 79 -9.70 -12.99 4.05
C TYR A 79 -10.75 -12.30 4.92
N PHE A 80 -11.65 -13.07 5.50
CA PHE A 80 -12.84 -12.56 6.20
C PHE A 80 -12.91 -13.00 7.66
N LEU A 81 -13.43 -12.10 8.50
CA LEU A 81 -13.80 -12.35 9.89
C LEU A 81 -15.33 -12.34 10.02
N GLU A 82 -15.90 -13.38 10.63
CA GLU A 82 -17.33 -13.48 10.96
C GLU A 82 -17.58 -12.84 12.35
N SER A 83 -18.78 -12.30 12.58
CA SER A 83 -19.14 -11.66 13.87
C SER A 83 -19.14 -12.60 15.08
N CYS A 84 -19.05 -13.92 14.84
CA CYS A 84 -18.87 -14.95 15.86
C CYS A 84 -17.39 -15.29 16.14
N GLY A 85 -16.43 -14.55 15.60
CA GLY A 85 -15.00 -14.86 15.63
C GLY A 85 -14.57 -15.96 14.64
N GLY A 86 -15.52 -16.48 13.84
CA GLY A 86 -15.24 -17.39 12.72
C GLY A 86 -14.38 -16.74 11.65
N ARG A 87 -13.70 -17.55 10.85
CA ARG A 87 -12.77 -17.09 9.80
C ARG A 87 -12.90 -17.95 8.56
N PHE A 88 -12.79 -17.32 7.40
CA PHE A 88 -12.73 -18.00 6.12
C PHE A 88 -11.99 -17.14 5.09
N LYS A 89 -11.53 -17.77 4.00
CA LYS A 89 -11.02 -17.07 2.82
C LYS A 89 -11.80 -17.48 1.58
N ILE A 90 -11.82 -16.59 0.59
CA ILE A 90 -12.38 -16.86 -0.74
C ILE A 90 -11.34 -16.49 -1.80
N SER A 91 -11.11 -17.40 -2.74
CA SER A 91 -10.25 -17.17 -3.91
C SER A 91 -11.07 -16.69 -5.10
N TYR A 92 -10.98 -15.41 -5.42
CA TYR A 92 -11.65 -14.80 -6.55
C TYR A 92 -10.83 -14.99 -7.84
N LEU A 93 -11.33 -15.80 -8.78
CA LEU A 93 -10.66 -16.06 -10.05
C LEU A 93 -10.75 -14.85 -11.00
N PHE A 94 -9.60 -14.32 -11.41
CA PHE A 94 -9.54 -13.18 -12.34
C PHE A 94 -8.34 -13.28 -13.28
N ARG A 95 -8.56 -12.97 -14.56
CA ARG A 95 -7.48 -12.94 -15.56
C ARG A 95 -6.81 -11.56 -15.49
N PRO A 96 -5.50 -11.44 -15.18
CA PRO A 96 -4.78 -10.18 -15.35
C PRO A 96 -4.94 -9.69 -16.79
N TYR A 97 -5.03 -8.39 -17.02
CA TYR A 97 -5.13 -7.84 -18.37
C TYR A 97 -4.43 -6.49 -18.50
N LEU A 98 -4.18 -6.10 -19.75
CA LEU A 98 -3.74 -4.77 -20.15
C LEU A 98 -4.49 -4.33 -21.42
N TYR A 99 -4.30 -3.08 -21.85
CA TYR A 99 -4.83 -2.59 -23.12
C TYR A 99 -3.69 -2.27 -24.11
N LEU A 100 -3.93 -2.54 -25.40
CA LEU A 100 -3.07 -2.12 -26.51
C LEU A 100 -3.79 -1.08 -27.37
N GLU A 101 -3.09 0.01 -27.67
CA GLU A 101 -3.49 0.97 -28.69
C GLU A 101 -2.94 0.52 -30.05
N THR A 102 -3.74 0.61 -31.11
CA THR A 102 -3.34 0.21 -32.47
C THR A 102 -3.65 1.32 -33.47
N VAL A 103 -3.03 1.28 -34.66
CA VAL A 103 -3.43 2.15 -35.77
C VAL A 103 -4.92 1.89 -36.10
N PRO A 104 -5.77 2.92 -36.24
CA PRO A 104 -7.20 2.73 -36.49
C PRO A 104 -7.48 1.88 -37.73
N GLY A 105 -8.37 0.89 -37.61
CA GLY A 105 -8.71 -0.07 -38.66
C GLY A 105 -7.82 -1.32 -38.71
N SER A 106 -6.75 -1.40 -37.92
CA SER A 106 -5.89 -2.59 -37.83
C SER A 106 -6.28 -3.56 -36.71
N GLU A 107 -7.26 -3.21 -35.87
CA GLU A 107 -7.56 -3.86 -34.59
C GLU A 107 -7.78 -5.37 -34.75
N PHE A 108 -8.56 -5.78 -35.77
CA PHE A 108 -8.89 -7.19 -36.03
C PHE A 108 -7.68 -8.01 -36.48
N ALA A 109 -6.81 -7.44 -37.33
CA ALA A 109 -5.61 -8.13 -37.80
C ALA A 109 -4.58 -8.31 -36.68
N VAL A 110 -4.48 -7.32 -35.78
CA VAL A 110 -3.66 -7.42 -34.56
C VAL A 110 -4.24 -8.46 -33.60
N ALA A 111 -5.55 -8.46 -33.36
CA ALA A 111 -6.21 -9.43 -32.47
C ALA A 111 -6.04 -10.88 -32.96
N GLU A 112 -6.22 -11.13 -34.25
CA GLU A 112 -6.00 -12.45 -34.86
C GLU A 112 -4.53 -12.88 -34.75
N PHE A 113 -3.59 -11.98 -35.05
CA PHE A 113 -2.15 -12.23 -34.91
C PHE A 113 -1.73 -12.56 -33.47
N LEU A 114 -2.20 -11.79 -32.48
CA LEU A 114 -1.88 -12.02 -31.06
C LEU A 114 -2.43 -13.36 -30.58
N SER A 115 -3.67 -13.69 -30.95
CA SER A 115 -4.32 -14.95 -30.60
C SER A 115 -3.61 -16.18 -31.22
N ARG A 116 -3.07 -16.03 -32.44
CA ARG A 116 -2.23 -17.06 -33.09
C ARG A 116 -0.84 -17.18 -32.46
N LYS A 117 -0.20 -16.07 -32.08
CA LYS A 117 1.16 -16.06 -31.52
C LYS A 117 1.21 -16.55 -30.07
N TYR A 118 0.22 -16.20 -29.26
CA TYR A 118 0.21 -16.49 -27.83
C TYR A 118 -1.07 -17.25 -27.46
N HIS A 119 -1.03 -18.59 -27.58
CA HIS A 119 -2.17 -19.49 -27.33
C HIS A 119 -2.82 -19.40 -25.92
N PHE A 120 -2.24 -18.63 -25.00
CA PHE A 120 -2.72 -18.41 -23.64
C PHE A 120 -3.50 -17.10 -23.47
N VAL A 121 -3.46 -16.16 -24.42
CA VAL A 121 -4.16 -14.87 -24.30
C VAL A 121 -5.59 -14.93 -24.82
N GLN A 122 -6.45 -14.12 -24.22
CA GLN A 122 -7.79 -13.81 -24.71
C GLN A 122 -7.78 -12.33 -25.12
N VAL A 123 -8.22 -12.03 -26.34
CA VAL A 123 -8.22 -10.65 -26.89
C VAL A 123 -9.67 -10.19 -27.10
N GLU A 124 -10.01 -9.02 -26.55
CA GLU A 124 -11.33 -8.41 -26.63
C GLU A 124 -11.20 -6.99 -27.18
N HIS A 125 -12.10 -6.59 -28.08
CA HIS A 125 -12.20 -5.21 -28.56
C HIS A 125 -13.01 -4.39 -27.56
N VAL A 126 -12.48 -3.24 -27.12
CA VAL A 126 -13.15 -2.35 -26.16
C VAL A 126 -13.06 -0.89 -26.60
N GLU A 127 -13.96 -0.06 -26.09
CA GLU A 127 -13.97 1.39 -26.30
C GLU A 127 -13.91 2.12 -24.95
N LYS A 128 -12.91 2.99 -24.79
CA LYS A 128 -12.66 3.77 -23.56
C LYS A 128 -12.72 5.27 -23.86
N GLU A 129 -13.15 6.04 -22.87
CA GLU A 129 -12.99 7.50 -22.90
C GLU A 129 -11.50 7.84 -22.81
N ASN A 130 -11.05 8.74 -23.67
CA ASN A 130 -9.65 9.16 -23.76
C ASN A 130 -9.57 10.68 -23.80
N LEU A 131 -9.15 11.28 -22.68
CA LEU A 131 -9.15 12.74 -22.49
C LEU A 131 -8.13 13.46 -23.40
N ASP A 132 -7.13 12.74 -23.92
CA ASP A 132 -6.16 13.27 -24.90
C ASP A 132 -6.80 13.56 -26.27
N LEU A 133 -8.00 13.02 -26.56
CA LEU A 133 -8.72 13.31 -27.79
C LEU A 133 -9.33 14.72 -27.73
N LYS A 134 -8.97 15.58 -28.69
CA LYS A 134 -9.47 16.98 -28.80
C LYS A 134 -11.00 17.13 -28.70
N ASN A 135 -11.75 16.11 -29.13
CA ASN A 135 -13.21 16.11 -29.18
C ASN A 135 -13.84 15.05 -28.25
N HIS A 136 -13.16 14.59 -27.19
CA HIS A 136 -13.72 13.56 -26.29
C HIS A 136 -15.11 13.93 -25.74
N LEU A 137 -15.35 15.22 -25.44
CA LEU A 137 -16.63 15.75 -24.97
C LEU A 137 -17.81 15.57 -25.94
N SER A 138 -17.60 15.20 -27.21
CA SER A 138 -18.66 14.81 -28.14
C SER A 138 -19.02 13.32 -28.08
N GLY A 139 -18.56 12.58 -27.07
CA GLY A 139 -18.74 11.13 -26.93
C GLY A 139 -17.80 10.31 -27.82
N LEU A 140 -16.67 10.88 -28.25
CA LEU A 140 -15.69 10.21 -29.11
C LEU A 140 -14.72 9.36 -28.28
N LYS A 141 -14.86 8.03 -28.37
CA LYS A 141 -14.03 7.05 -27.65
C LYS A 141 -12.82 6.60 -28.46
N SER A 142 -11.77 6.19 -27.75
CA SER A 142 -10.63 5.44 -28.33
C SER A 142 -10.92 3.94 -28.29
N LYS A 143 -10.56 3.24 -29.38
CA LYS A 143 -10.59 1.78 -29.48
C LYS A 143 -9.30 1.19 -28.96
N TYR A 144 -9.41 0.13 -28.15
CA TYR A 144 -8.28 -0.63 -27.63
C TYR A 144 -8.53 -2.13 -27.75
N LEU A 145 -7.44 -2.90 -27.79
CA LEU A 145 -7.47 -4.34 -27.59
C LEU A 145 -7.15 -4.66 -26.14
N ARG A 146 -8.12 -5.17 -25.38
CA ARG A 146 -7.89 -5.76 -24.05
C ARG A 146 -7.26 -7.12 -24.24
N VAL A 147 -6.10 -7.37 -23.62
CA VAL A 147 -5.39 -8.65 -23.68
C VAL A 147 -5.34 -9.25 -22.29
N SER A 148 -5.94 -10.43 -22.10
CA SER A 148 -6.18 -11.07 -20.81
C SER A 148 -5.44 -12.41 -20.66
N PHE A 149 -4.71 -12.60 -19.57
CA PHE A 149 -3.74 -13.69 -19.32
C PHE A 149 -4.26 -14.72 -18.31
N PRO A 150 -3.71 -15.96 -18.25
CA PRO A 150 -4.09 -16.91 -17.21
C PRO A 150 -3.45 -16.56 -15.86
N SER A 151 -2.17 -16.16 -15.82
CA SER A 151 -1.51 -15.65 -14.60
C SER A 151 -0.66 -14.41 -14.84
N THR A 152 -0.19 -13.80 -13.75
CA THR A 152 0.73 -12.64 -13.77
C THR A 152 2.08 -12.96 -14.43
N VAL A 153 2.51 -14.22 -14.45
CA VAL A 153 3.75 -14.66 -15.10
C VAL A 153 3.67 -14.51 -16.62
N GLU A 154 2.58 -14.95 -17.25
CA GLU A 154 2.41 -14.82 -18.70
C GLU A 154 2.13 -13.36 -19.12
N HIS A 155 1.50 -12.57 -18.23
CA HIS A 155 1.37 -11.12 -18.39
C HIS A 155 2.75 -10.42 -18.46
N VAL A 156 3.65 -10.72 -17.52
CA VAL A 156 5.01 -10.16 -17.50
C VAL A 156 5.83 -10.64 -18.70
N GLN A 157 5.70 -11.92 -19.10
CA GLN A 157 6.31 -12.43 -20.32
C GLN A 157 5.82 -11.66 -21.56
N PHE A 158 4.51 -11.53 -21.75
CA PHE A 158 3.92 -10.84 -22.90
C PHE A 158 4.38 -9.38 -22.98
N ARG A 159 4.39 -8.66 -21.84
CA ARG A 159 4.93 -7.30 -21.75
C ARG A 159 6.39 -7.24 -22.22
N ARG A 160 7.26 -8.09 -21.66
CA ARG A 160 8.69 -8.15 -22.01
C ARG A 160 8.91 -8.42 -23.49
N ASP A 161 8.15 -9.35 -24.06
CA ASP A 161 8.30 -9.80 -25.44
C ASP A 161 7.73 -8.79 -26.47
N LEU A 162 6.90 -7.83 -26.03
CA LEU A 162 6.25 -6.82 -26.88
C LEU A 162 6.84 -5.39 -26.76
N PHE A 163 7.29 -4.99 -25.56
CA PHE A 163 7.82 -3.64 -25.29
C PHE A 163 8.90 -3.13 -26.27
N PRO A 164 9.90 -3.95 -26.68
CA PRO A 164 10.93 -3.49 -27.61
C PRO A 164 10.38 -3.05 -28.97
N GLN A 165 9.33 -3.73 -29.46
CA GLN A 165 8.71 -3.39 -30.74
C GLN A 165 7.81 -2.15 -30.62
N ILE A 166 7.03 -2.01 -29.54
CA ILE A 166 6.22 -0.79 -29.32
C ILE A 166 7.12 0.45 -29.31
N ARG A 167 8.25 0.40 -28.60
CA ARG A 167 9.26 1.48 -28.58
C ARG A 167 9.89 1.76 -29.96
N LYS A 168 9.97 0.76 -30.85
CA LYS A 168 10.39 0.93 -32.26
C LYS A 168 9.28 1.61 -33.06
N ASN A 169 8.05 1.12 -32.97
CA ASN A 169 6.87 1.65 -33.68
C ASN A 169 6.64 3.13 -33.34
N GLN A 170 6.70 3.49 -32.06
CA GLN A 170 6.58 4.87 -31.56
C GLN A 170 7.63 5.80 -32.20
N LYS A 171 8.92 5.43 -32.12
CA LYS A 171 10.02 6.20 -32.74
C LYS A 171 9.95 6.29 -34.26
N THR A 172 9.37 5.28 -34.92
CA THR A 172 9.09 5.35 -36.36
C THR A 172 7.95 6.31 -36.66
N LYS A 173 6.88 6.32 -35.85
CA LYS A 173 5.75 7.24 -35.99
C LYS A 173 6.19 8.69 -35.79
N GLU A 174 6.90 8.99 -34.70
CA GLU A 174 7.47 10.33 -34.40
C GLU A 174 8.22 10.90 -35.61
N LYS A 175 9.22 10.16 -36.12
CA LYS A 175 10.00 10.54 -37.31
C LYS A 175 9.18 10.65 -38.59
N SER A 176 8.20 9.76 -38.78
CA SER A 176 7.32 9.84 -39.95
C SER A 176 6.45 11.09 -39.90
N THR A 177 5.95 11.47 -38.72
CA THR A 177 5.15 12.68 -38.51
C THR A 177 5.99 13.92 -38.79
N GLU A 178 7.18 14.06 -38.19
CA GLU A 178 8.14 15.14 -38.47
C GLU A 178 8.39 15.29 -39.98
N TYR A 179 8.71 14.18 -40.67
CA TYR A 179 8.99 14.18 -42.10
C TYR A 179 7.76 14.50 -42.97
N THR A 180 6.55 14.06 -42.58
CA THR A 180 5.31 14.44 -43.29
C THR A 180 4.90 15.89 -43.05
N THR A 181 5.15 16.47 -41.86
CA THR A 181 4.91 17.89 -41.60
C THR A 181 5.84 18.74 -42.46
N LEU A 182 7.13 18.42 -42.48
CA LEU A 182 8.13 19.08 -43.33
C LEU A 182 7.84 18.91 -44.83
N LEU A 183 7.28 17.77 -45.27
CA LEU A 183 6.84 17.61 -46.66
C LEU A 183 5.56 18.41 -46.97
N ALA A 184 4.61 18.48 -46.04
CA ALA A 184 3.37 19.24 -46.21
C ALA A 184 3.60 20.76 -46.28
N GLU A 185 4.65 21.27 -45.63
CA GLU A 185 5.09 22.67 -45.78
C GLU A 185 5.74 22.97 -47.14
N TYR A 186 6.14 21.94 -47.90
CA TYR A 186 6.89 22.09 -49.16
C TYR A 186 6.21 21.53 -50.42
N MET A 187 5.14 20.72 -50.30
CA MET A 187 4.40 20.16 -51.45
C MET A 187 2.90 20.02 -51.17
N GLU A 188 2.08 20.75 -51.92
CA GLU A 188 0.69 20.36 -52.20
C GLU A 188 0.65 19.26 -53.29
N GLU A 189 -0.39 18.42 -53.23
CA GLU A 189 -0.70 17.29 -54.15
C GLU A 189 0.32 16.13 -54.24
N GLY A 190 -0.01 14.96 -53.68
CA GLY A 190 0.83 13.75 -53.77
C GLY A 190 0.18 12.44 -53.32
N LYS A 191 -0.70 11.86 -54.15
CA LYS A 191 -1.45 10.60 -53.89
C LYS A 191 -0.56 9.39 -53.57
N GLY A 192 -1.13 8.38 -52.88
CA GLY A 192 -0.92 6.98 -53.24
C GLY A 192 -0.87 5.95 -52.10
N ASP A 193 -1.57 4.83 -52.27
CA ASP A 193 -1.60 3.70 -51.34
C ASP A 193 -0.22 3.09 -51.04
N LYS A 194 0.06 2.90 -49.73
CA LYS A 194 1.24 2.15 -49.24
C LYS A 194 0.93 1.21 -48.05
N TYR A 195 -0.34 0.91 -47.79
CA TYR A 195 -0.78 0.19 -46.59
C TYR A 195 -0.87 -1.35 -46.72
N ALA A 196 -0.52 -1.92 -47.88
CA ALA A 196 -0.91 -3.30 -48.23
C ALA A 196 -0.05 -4.43 -47.61
N ASP A 197 1.11 -4.15 -47.01
CA ASP A 197 2.06 -5.20 -46.58
C ASP A 197 2.83 -4.84 -45.29
N VAL A 198 2.16 -4.17 -44.34
CA VAL A 198 2.73 -3.80 -43.02
C VAL A 198 2.34 -4.84 -41.98
N SER A 199 3.34 -5.42 -41.29
CA SER A 199 3.13 -6.48 -40.29
C SER A 199 2.19 -6.04 -39.16
N PRO A 200 1.25 -6.88 -38.68
CA PRO A 200 0.37 -6.54 -37.56
C PRO A 200 1.12 -6.13 -36.28
N LEU A 201 2.34 -6.65 -36.06
CA LEU A 201 3.17 -6.29 -34.90
C LEU A 201 3.70 -4.83 -35.00
N GLU A 202 3.74 -4.24 -36.20
CA GLU A 202 4.15 -2.85 -36.44
C GLU A 202 2.98 -1.86 -36.33
N GLN A 203 1.74 -2.36 -36.28
CA GLN A 203 0.51 -1.57 -36.07
C GLN A 203 0.18 -1.31 -34.59
N ILE A 204 0.89 -1.95 -33.66
CA ILE A 204 0.68 -1.77 -32.21
C ILE A 204 1.43 -0.50 -31.76
N MET A 205 0.69 0.52 -31.33
CA MET A 205 1.22 1.86 -31.12
C MET A 205 1.59 2.18 -29.66
N ASP A 206 0.81 1.68 -28.70
CA ASP A 206 1.07 1.89 -27.27
C ASP A 206 0.47 0.77 -26.43
N ILE A 207 0.83 0.75 -25.15
CA ILE A 207 0.42 -0.22 -24.16
C ILE A 207 -0.01 0.54 -22.90
N ARG A 208 -1.22 0.28 -22.39
CA ARG A 208 -1.85 1.02 -21.27
C ARG A 208 -2.26 0.08 -20.14
N GLU A 209 -2.33 0.63 -18.93
CA GLU A 209 -2.77 -0.04 -17.69
C GLU A 209 -1.95 -1.31 -17.34
N TYR A 210 -0.68 -1.37 -17.77
CA TYR A 210 0.16 -2.58 -17.77
C TYR A 210 0.94 -2.84 -16.47
N ASP A 211 1.06 -1.83 -15.59
CA ASP A 211 1.91 -1.78 -14.40
C ASP A 211 1.14 -1.77 -13.08
N LEU A 212 -0.19 -1.90 -13.12
CA LEU A 212 -0.99 -2.02 -11.90
C LEU A 212 -0.73 -3.37 -11.18
N PRO A 213 -0.67 -3.38 -9.84
CA PRO A 213 -0.73 -4.60 -9.04
C PRO A 213 -2.02 -5.39 -9.32
N PHE A 214 -1.94 -6.72 -9.27
CA PHE A 214 -3.03 -7.59 -9.70
C PHE A 214 -4.20 -7.66 -8.71
N ASP A 215 -3.91 -7.61 -7.41
CA ASP A 215 -4.90 -7.43 -6.35
C ASP A 215 -5.58 -6.06 -6.43
N MET A 216 -4.81 -4.98 -6.53
CA MET A 216 -5.32 -3.62 -6.74
C MET A 216 -6.24 -3.54 -7.97
N ARG A 217 -5.88 -4.21 -9.07
CA ARG A 217 -6.73 -4.36 -10.26
C ARG A 217 -8.07 -5.02 -9.93
N VAL A 218 -8.10 -6.15 -9.22
CA VAL A 218 -9.36 -6.83 -8.86
C VAL A 218 -10.20 -5.97 -7.91
N CYS A 219 -9.58 -5.26 -6.97
CA CYS A 219 -10.26 -4.34 -6.07
C CYS A 219 -10.89 -3.15 -6.80
N ILE A 220 -10.19 -2.54 -7.77
CA ILE A 220 -10.73 -1.50 -8.65
C ILE A 220 -11.90 -2.04 -9.48
N ASP A 221 -11.68 -3.13 -10.22
CA ASP A 221 -12.68 -3.65 -11.17
C ASP A 221 -13.96 -4.12 -10.46
N GLY A 222 -13.85 -4.67 -9.24
CA GLY A 222 -14.96 -5.20 -8.45
C GLY A 222 -15.55 -4.27 -7.37
N ARG A 223 -14.96 -3.09 -7.11
CA ARG A 223 -15.25 -2.24 -5.93
C ARG A 223 -15.10 -2.98 -4.59
N PHE A 224 -14.01 -3.75 -4.47
CA PHE A 224 -13.66 -4.39 -3.21
C PHE A 224 -12.71 -3.50 -2.40
N PHE A 225 -13.07 -3.27 -1.14
CA PHE A 225 -12.38 -2.36 -0.23
C PHE A 225 -12.30 -3.02 1.15
N VAL A 226 -11.10 -3.05 1.73
CA VAL A 226 -10.86 -3.68 3.05
C VAL A 226 -11.53 -2.82 4.13
N GLY A 227 -12.05 -3.45 5.20
CA GLY A 227 -12.76 -2.75 6.28
C GLY A 227 -14.28 -2.67 6.12
N HIS A 228 -14.87 -3.24 5.05
CA HIS A 228 -16.33 -3.40 4.91
C HIS A 228 -16.81 -4.83 5.20
N TRP A 229 -18.09 -4.93 5.54
CA TRP A 229 -18.83 -6.20 5.52
C TRP A 229 -19.28 -6.57 4.11
N TYR A 230 -19.11 -7.85 3.76
CA TYR A 230 -19.60 -8.43 2.52
C TYR A 230 -20.46 -9.67 2.81
N THR A 231 -21.55 -9.81 2.06
CA THR A 231 -22.27 -11.07 1.88
C THR A 231 -21.50 -11.89 0.85
N VAL A 232 -21.06 -13.08 1.25
CA VAL A 232 -20.20 -13.95 0.45
C VAL A 232 -20.86 -15.32 0.25
N VAL A 233 -20.85 -15.80 -0.99
CA VAL A 233 -21.25 -17.17 -1.34
C VAL A 233 -20.07 -17.85 -2.03
N GLY A 234 -19.89 -19.14 -1.77
CA GLY A 234 -18.88 -19.96 -2.44
C GLY A 234 -19.07 -20.06 -3.96
N LEU A 235 -18.23 -20.87 -4.61
CA LEU A 235 -18.14 -20.99 -6.06
C LEU A 235 -19.48 -21.39 -6.70
N ASP A 236 -20.08 -20.48 -7.47
CA ASP A 236 -21.12 -20.82 -8.42
C ASP A 236 -20.53 -21.72 -9.52
N LEU A 237 -21.15 -22.88 -9.71
CA LEU A 237 -20.73 -23.86 -10.71
C LEU A 237 -20.90 -23.37 -12.15
N ALA A 238 -21.79 -22.41 -12.42
CA ALA A 238 -22.02 -21.88 -13.76
C ALA A 238 -20.97 -20.82 -14.16
N THR A 239 -20.70 -19.84 -13.29
CA THR A 239 -19.72 -18.76 -13.55
C THR A 239 -18.29 -19.09 -13.13
N GLN A 240 -18.08 -20.16 -12.35
CA GLN A 240 -16.80 -20.52 -11.72
C GLN A 240 -16.21 -19.39 -10.87
N LYS A 241 -17.09 -18.60 -10.22
CA LYS A 241 -16.73 -17.48 -9.34
C LYS A 241 -17.53 -17.51 -8.04
N PRO A 242 -16.97 -17.01 -6.93
CA PRO A 242 -17.73 -16.71 -5.72
C PRO A 242 -18.56 -15.44 -5.93
N LEU A 243 -19.65 -15.31 -5.17
CA LEU A 243 -20.38 -14.04 -5.03
C LEU A 243 -19.77 -13.27 -3.85
N ILE A 244 -19.49 -11.98 -4.04
CA ILE A 244 -19.00 -11.06 -3.01
C ILE A 244 -19.77 -9.75 -3.20
N GLU A 245 -20.77 -9.50 -2.37
CA GLU A 245 -21.63 -8.30 -2.44
C GLU A 245 -21.50 -7.47 -1.16
N LEU A 246 -21.38 -6.14 -1.30
CA LEU A 246 -21.26 -5.24 -0.15
C LEU A 246 -22.53 -5.33 0.72
N ASN A 247 -22.37 -5.52 2.03
CA ASN A 247 -23.48 -5.60 2.99
C ASN A 247 -23.56 -4.33 3.86
N PRO A 248 -24.30 -3.28 3.45
CA PRO A 248 -24.41 -2.03 4.21
C PRO A 248 -25.31 -2.12 5.46
N SER A 249 -25.89 -3.29 5.77
CA SER A 249 -26.69 -3.48 7.00
C SER A 249 -25.85 -3.80 8.23
N LEU A 250 -24.57 -4.13 8.03
CA LEU A 250 -23.57 -4.33 9.08
C LEU A 250 -22.54 -3.20 8.99
N VAL A 251 -22.36 -2.45 10.09
CA VAL A 251 -21.52 -1.23 10.12
C VAL A 251 -20.38 -1.37 11.12
N GLU A 252 -20.66 -1.89 12.32
CA GLU A 252 -19.65 -2.12 13.34
C GLU A 252 -18.71 -3.25 12.89
N PRO A 253 -17.38 -3.03 12.85
CA PRO A 253 -16.42 -4.08 12.53
C PRO A 253 -16.36 -5.12 13.67
N PRO A 254 -16.02 -6.39 13.38
CA PRO A 254 -15.68 -7.35 14.42
C PRO A 254 -14.33 -6.98 15.02
N GLU A 255 -14.06 -7.37 16.26
CA GLU A 255 -12.76 -7.17 16.90
C GLU A 255 -11.74 -8.19 16.33
N PRO A 256 -10.71 -7.76 15.59
CA PRO A 256 -9.65 -8.66 15.13
C PRO A 256 -8.67 -8.92 16.28
N ILE A 257 -8.16 -10.16 16.38
CA ILE A 257 -7.08 -10.46 17.34
C ILE A 257 -5.82 -9.70 16.93
N ILE A 258 -5.39 -8.77 17.78
CA ILE A 258 -4.25 -7.87 17.59
C ILE A 258 -3.12 -8.30 18.54
N CYS A 259 -1.98 -8.67 17.97
CA CYS A 259 -0.76 -8.98 18.73
C CYS A 259 0.32 -7.94 18.44
N ALA A 260 0.57 -7.04 19.39
CA ALA A 260 1.70 -6.10 19.33
C ALA A 260 2.91 -6.68 20.06
N PHE A 261 4.10 -6.62 19.48
CA PHE A 261 5.34 -7.09 20.13
C PHE A 261 6.53 -6.18 19.91
N ASP A 262 7.53 -6.36 20.78
CA ASP A 262 8.81 -5.67 20.84
C ASP A 262 9.88 -6.67 21.35
N ILE A 263 11.16 -6.49 20.97
CA ILE A 263 12.25 -7.39 21.38
C ILE A 263 13.43 -6.66 22.05
N GLU A 264 13.91 -7.24 23.15
CA GLU A 264 15.15 -6.84 23.80
C GLU A 264 16.30 -7.74 23.37
N THR A 265 17.43 -7.15 22.99
CA THR A 265 18.59 -7.86 22.43
C THR A 265 19.88 -7.51 23.17
N THR A 266 20.82 -8.46 23.21
CA THR A 266 22.19 -8.10 23.59
C THR A 266 22.80 -7.20 22.52
N LYS A 267 23.82 -6.44 22.90
CA LYS A 267 24.67 -5.70 21.99
C LYS A 267 26.08 -5.58 22.55
N ALA A 268 27.05 -5.38 21.68
CA ALA A 268 28.36 -4.89 22.09
C ALA A 268 28.29 -3.43 22.58
N PRO A 269 29.16 -3.00 23.52
CA PRO A 269 29.22 -1.60 23.94
C PRO A 269 29.53 -0.65 22.78
N LEU A 270 28.81 0.48 22.72
CA LEU A 270 28.94 1.51 21.67
C LEU A 270 28.74 1.00 20.23
N LYS A 271 28.06 -0.14 20.05
CA LYS A 271 27.56 -0.64 18.76
C LYS A 271 26.04 -0.83 18.80
N PHE A 272 25.46 -0.93 17.61
CA PHE A 272 24.14 -1.55 17.39
C PHE A 272 24.20 -3.07 17.63
N PRO A 273 23.07 -3.74 17.95
CA PRO A 273 22.98 -5.20 17.99
C PRO A 273 23.32 -5.84 16.63
N ASP A 274 24.04 -6.97 16.62
CA ASP A 274 24.29 -7.77 15.41
C ASP A 274 23.70 -9.17 15.57
N ALA A 275 22.63 -9.48 14.84
CA ALA A 275 21.91 -10.75 14.98
C ALA A 275 22.76 -12.02 14.68
N SER A 276 23.97 -11.89 14.14
CA SER A 276 24.91 -13.01 13.98
C SER A 276 25.72 -13.32 15.25
N GLU A 277 26.02 -12.32 16.08
CA GLU A 277 26.78 -12.46 17.34
C GLU A 277 25.87 -12.39 18.59
N ASP A 278 24.91 -11.46 18.59
CA ASP A 278 24.00 -11.15 19.70
C ASP A 278 22.77 -12.07 19.78
N GLN A 279 22.07 -12.03 20.91
CA GLN A 279 20.93 -12.88 21.24
C GLN A 279 19.72 -12.08 21.75
N ILE A 280 18.52 -12.63 21.57
CA ILE A 280 17.29 -12.09 22.18
C ILE A 280 17.29 -12.38 23.69
N MET A 281 17.11 -11.34 24.49
CA MET A 281 17.02 -11.37 25.95
C MET A 281 15.57 -11.50 26.41
N MET A 282 14.66 -10.76 25.80
CA MET A 282 13.22 -10.79 26.08
C MET A 282 12.41 -10.57 24.80
N ILE A 283 11.17 -11.07 24.79
CA ILE A 283 10.12 -10.64 23.85
C ILE A 283 8.91 -10.26 24.69
N SER A 284 8.52 -8.99 24.65
CA SER A 284 7.30 -8.47 25.26
C SER A 284 6.21 -8.36 24.19
N TYR A 285 4.96 -8.68 24.55
CA TYR A 285 3.84 -8.55 23.63
C TYR A 285 2.50 -8.40 24.36
N MET A 286 1.55 -7.74 23.69
CA MET A 286 0.16 -7.66 24.13
C MET A 286 -0.75 -8.30 23.10
N ILE A 287 -1.71 -9.11 23.57
CA ILE A 287 -2.78 -9.71 22.77
C ILE A 287 -4.11 -9.25 23.35
N ASP A 288 -4.86 -8.45 22.60
CA ASP A 288 -6.20 -7.96 22.94
C ASP A 288 -6.28 -7.35 24.37
N GLY A 289 -5.22 -6.66 24.80
CA GLY A 289 -5.08 -6.02 26.12
C GLY A 289 -4.47 -6.91 27.22
N SER A 290 -4.26 -8.20 26.97
CA SER A 290 -3.52 -9.09 27.88
C SER A 290 -2.01 -9.05 27.58
N GLY A 291 -1.18 -8.78 28.58
CA GLY A 291 0.27 -8.71 28.44
C GLY A 291 0.97 -10.06 28.63
N PHE A 292 2.05 -10.26 27.87
CA PHE A 292 2.94 -11.42 27.97
C PHE A 292 4.40 -10.99 27.83
N LEU A 293 5.29 -11.67 28.56
CA LEU A 293 6.74 -11.48 28.48
C LEU A 293 7.42 -12.84 28.43
N ILE A 294 8.28 -13.09 27.44
CA ILE A 294 9.13 -14.29 27.39
C ILE A 294 10.56 -13.89 27.70
N VAL A 295 11.23 -14.61 28.60
CA VAL A 295 12.50 -14.23 29.21
C VAL A 295 13.56 -15.30 28.95
N ASN A 296 14.70 -14.93 28.36
CA ASN A 296 15.82 -15.84 28.10
C ASN A 296 16.71 -15.99 29.35
N ARG A 297 16.57 -17.11 30.04
CA ARG A 297 17.29 -17.41 31.30
C ARG A 297 18.79 -17.72 31.13
N GLN A 298 19.33 -17.70 29.91
CA GLN A 298 20.80 -17.72 29.68
C GLN A 298 21.46 -16.35 29.89
N ILE A 299 20.70 -15.26 29.79
CA ILE A 299 21.23 -13.89 29.76
C ILE A 299 20.73 -13.12 30.98
N ILE A 300 19.42 -13.20 31.23
CA ILE A 300 18.78 -12.65 32.43
C ILE A 300 19.24 -13.46 33.65
N SER A 301 19.47 -12.82 34.81
CA SER A 301 20.02 -13.51 35.99
C SER A 301 18.98 -14.28 36.82
N GLU A 302 17.85 -13.67 37.16
CA GLU A 302 16.79 -14.27 37.99
C GLU A 302 15.49 -14.52 37.22
N ASP A 303 14.61 -15.34 37.80
CA ASP A 303 13.27 -15.58 37.27
C ASP A 303 12.39 -14.35 37.53
N ILE A 304 11.65 -13.92 36.52
CA ILE A 304 10.75 -12.77 36.60
C ILE A 304 9.33 -13.26 36.91
N ASP A 305 8.74 -12.77 38.01
CA ASP A 305 7.36 -13.05 38.42
C ASP A 305 6.35 -12.31 37.53
N ASN A 306 5.09 -12.76 37.48
CA ASN A 306 4.00 -12.00 36.87
C ASN A 306 3.84 -10.63 37.57
N PHE A 307 3.61 -9.56 36.79
CA PHE A 307 3.51 -8.20 37.29
C PHE A 307 2.56 -7.34 36.44
N GLU A 308 2.33 -6.10 36.87
CA GLU A 308 1.47 -5.13 36.20
C GLU A 308 2.28 -3.88 35.81
N TYR A 309 2.13 -3.41 34.57
CA TYR A 309 2.58 -2.10 34.10
C TYR A 309 1.38 -1.36 33.49
N THR A 310 0.67 -0.60 34.33
CA THR A 310 -0.49 0.21 33.97
C THR A 310 -0.13 1.69 34.11
N PRO A 311 0.44 2.35 33.08
CA PRO A 311 0.84 3.76 33.15
C PRO A 311 -0.34 4.72 33.28
N LYS A 312 -1.55 4.28 32.91
CA LYS A 312 -2.82 4.98 33.11
C LYS A 312 -4.00 4.02 33.22
N PRO A 313 -5.13 4.41 33.84
CA PRO A 313 -6.34 3.59 33.89
C PRO A 313 -6.90 3.18 32.51
N GLU A 314 -6.69 3.97 31.44
CA GLU A 314 -7.08 3.60 30.08
C GLU A 314 -6.09 2.67 29.35
N PHE A 315 -4.92 2.40 29.94
CA PHE A 315 -3.81 1.62 29.39
C PHE A 315 -3.36 0.54 30.40
N VAL A 316 -4.17 -0.50 30.56
CA VAL A 316 -3.92 -1.60 31.50
C VAL A 316 -2.89 -2.56 30.90
N GLY A 317 -1.93 -3.01 31.71
CA GLY A 317 -0.91 -3.98 31.29
C GLY A 317 -0.67 -5.04 32.36
N GLU A 318 -1.52 -6.04 32.45
CA GLU A 318 -1.27 -7.24 33.26
C GLU A 318 -0.39 -8.23 32.48
N PHE A 319 0.81 -8.56 32.99
CA PHE A 319 1.80 -9.39 32.28
C PHE A 319 1.98 -10.79 32.87
N VAL A 320 1.71 -11.81 32.04
CA VAL A 320 2.05 -13.21 32.31
C VAL A 320 3.45 -13.51 31.77
N VAL A 321 4.34 -14.02 32.63
CA VAL A 321 5.76 -14.16 32.32
C VAL A 321 6.16 -15.62 32.10
N PHE A 322 6.88 -15.88 31.00
CA PHE A 322 7.42 -17.17 30.62
C PHE A 322 8.94 -17.16 30.73
N ASN A 323 9.47 -17.67 31.84
CA ASN A 323 10.91 -17.85 32.06
C ASN A 323 11.37 -19.11 31.30
N GLU A 324 12.00 -18.92 30.13
CA GLU A 324 12.41 -20.00 29.23
C GLU A 324 13.93 -20.27 29.33
N GLU A 325 14.32 -21.55 29.25
CA GLU A 325 15.68 -22.03 29.55
C GLU A 325 16.78 -21.41 28.65
N ASN A 326 16.44 -20.93 27.46
CA ASN A 326 17.36 -20.43 26.43
C ASN A 326 16.62 -19.71 25.28
N GLU A 327 17.38 -19.07 24.40
CA GLU A 327 16.88 -18.34 23.22
C GLU A 327 15.99 -19.22 22.30
N GLN A 328 16.36 -20.48 22.04
CA GLN A 328 15.58 -21.38 21.20
C GLN A 328 14.21 -21.68 21.82
N LYS A 329 14.16 -21.87 23.15
CA LYS A 329 12.91 -22.06 23.90
C LYS A 329 12.05 -20.79 23.90
N LEU A 330 12.65 -19.62 24.03
CA LEU A 330 11.97 -18.32 23.91
C LEU A 330 11.32 -18.15 22.53
N LEU A 331 12.04 -18.45 21.45
CA LEU A 331 11.52 -18.35 20.08
C LEU A 331 10.38 -19.35 19.83
N LEU A 332 10.55 -20.61 20.26
CA LEU A 332 9.50 -21.62 20.15
C LEU A 332 8.25 -21.25 20.97
N ARG A 333 8.41 -20.75 22.21
CA ARG A 333 7.31 -20.25 23.04
C ARG A 333 6.51 -19.16 22.34
N PHE A 334 7.20 -18.19 21.72
CA PHE A 334 6.57 -17.10 20.98
C PHE A 334 5.79 -17.65 19.77
N PHE A 335 6.45 -18.45 18.92
CA PHE A 335 5.83 -18.97 17.70
C PHE A 335 4.66 -19.93 17.99
N ASP A 336 4.77 -20.81 18.99
CA ASP A 336 3.67 -21.67 19.45
C ASP A 336 2.49 -20.84 19.97
N HIS A 337 2.74 -19.72 20.65
CA HIS A 337 1.68 -18.86 21.14
C HIS A 337 0.96 -18.13 20.00
N LEU A 338 1.70 -17.61 19.01
CA LEU A 338 1.13 -17.02 17.79
C LEU A 338 0.28 -18.03 17.01
N LEU A 339 0.71 -19.29 16.88
CA LEU A 339 -0.09 -20.35 16.23
C LEU A 339 -1.34 -20.76 17.04
N LYS A 340 -1.31 -20.59 18.36
CA LYS A 340 -2.46 -20.86 19.25
C LYS A 340 -3.49 -19.74 19.19
N ILE A 341 -3.08 -18.47 19.29
CA ILE A 341 -3.98 -17.31 19.32
C ILE A 341 -4.40 -16.84 17.92
N LYS A 342 -3.58 -17.13 16.90
CA LYS A 342 -3.82 -16.84 15.48
C LYS A 342 -4.15 -15.36 15.29
N PRO A 343 -3.19 -14.44 15.44
CA PRO A 343 -3.47 -13.02 15.26
C PRO A 343 -4.00 -12.76 13.83
N SER A 344 -4.95 -11.84 13.72
CA SER A 344 -5.34 -11.27 12.42
C SER A 344 -4.40 -10.11 12.04
N ILE A 345 -3.76 -9.51 13.04
CA ILE A 345 -2.87 -8.36 12.91
C ILE A 345 -1.67 -8.54 13.85
N MET A 346 -0.45 -8.50 13.32
CA MET A 346 0.78 -8.27 14.08
C MET A 346 1.11 -6.79 14.04
N VAL A 347 1.63 -6.25 15.15
CA VAL A 347 2.03 -4.85 15.29
C VAL A 347 3.45 -4.77 15.85
N THR A 348 4.25 -3.82 15.35
CA THR A 348 5.60 -3.50 15.84
C THR A 348 5.84 -1.99 15.81
N TYR A 349 7.00 -1.54 16.26
CA TYR A 349 7.49 -0.17 16.03
C TYR A 349 8.90 -0.22 15.43
N ASN A 350 9.04 0.07 14.13
CA ASN A 350 10.26 -0.13 13.33
C ASN A 350 10.65 -1.63 13.18
N GLY A 351 9.70 -2.55 13.38
CA GLY A 351 9.93 -3.99 13.32
C GLY A 351 10.19 -4.55 11.93
N ASP A 352 9.87 -3.82 10.85
CA ASP A 352 10.35 -4.19 9.50
C ASP A 352 11.88 -4.10 9.39
N PHE A 353 12.52 -3.17 10.11
CA PHE A 353 13.96 -2.88 10.02
C PHE A 353 14.78 -3.34 11.23
N PHE A 354 14.14 -3.78 12.33
CA PHE A 354 14.81 -4.31 13.51
C PHE A 354 14.26 -5.68 13.95
N ASP A 355 13.05 -5.72 14.52
CA ASP A 355 12.50 -6.88 15.22
C ASP A 355 12.41 -8.14 14.36
N TRP A 356 11.71 -8.08 13.22
CA TRP A 356 11.57 -9.24 12.34
C TRP A 356 12.89 -9.67 11.68
N PRO A 357 13.76 -8.77 11.17
CA PRO A 357 15.12 -9.13 10.75
C PRO A 357 15.91 -9.90 11.81
N PHE A 358 15.86 -9.46 13.07
CA PHE A 358 16.56 -10.11 14.17
C PHE A 358 15.92 -11.46 14.51
N VAL A 359 14.59 -11.52 14.65
CA VAL A 359 13.85 -12.77 14.94
C VAL A 359 14.07 -13.83 13.86
N ASP A 360 14.06 -13.48 12.56
CA ASP A 360 14.35 -14.45 11.48
C ASP A 360 15.81 -14.92 11.54
N ALA A 361 16.77 -14.01 11.73
CA ALA A 361 18.18 -14.36 11.84
C ALA A 361 18.46 -15.32 13.02
N ARG A 362 17.92 -15.03 14.21
CA ARG A 362 18.05 -15.89 15.40
C ARG A 362 17.29 -17.21 15.24
N ALA A 363 16.10 -17.20 14.63
CA ALA A 363 15.37 -18.42 14.32
C ALA A 363 16.15 -19.34 13.37
N ASN A 364 16.70 -18.80 12.27
CA ASN A 364 17.51 -19.59 11.34
C ASN A 364 18.82 -20.09 11.96
N PHE A 365 19.45 -19.33 12.88
CA PHE A 365 20.59 -19.80 13.69
C PHE A 365 20.24 -21.06 14.50
N HIS A 366 19.02 -21.10 15.07
CA HIS A 366 18.48 -22.27 15.79
C HIS A 366 17.82 -23.33 14.87
N GLY A 367 17.98 -23.22 13.56
CA GLY A 367 17.44 -24.15 12.56
C GLY A 367 15.94 -24.02 12.28
N ILE A 368 15.29 -22.96 12.77
CA ILE A 368 13.86 -22.67 12.60
C ILE A 368 13.66 -21.67 11.46
N ASN A 369 13.02 -22.10 10.38
CA ASN A 369 12.69 -21.21 9.27
C ASN A 369 11.29 -20.60 9.45
N ILE A 370 11.20 -19.30 9.78
CA ILE A 370 9.92 -18.68 10.18
C ILE A 370 8.88 -18.68 9.05
N ASN A 371 9.31 -18.65 7.79
CA ASN A 371 8.42 -18.71 6.63
C ASN A 371 7.66 -20.04 6.54
N LYS A 372 8.32 -21.18 6.80
CA LYS A 372 7.64 -22.49 6.85
C LYS A 372 6.90 -22.72 8.16
N TYR A 373 7.37 -22.09 9.24
CA TYR A 373 6.81 -22.26 10.58
C TYR A 373 5.54 -21.44 10.81
N LEU A 374 5.64 -20.11 10.70
CA LEU A 374 4.52 -19.18 10.81
C LEU A 374 3.95 -18.79 9.45
N GLY A 375 4.79 -18.42 8.49
CA GLY A 375 4.37 -17.88 7.20
C GLY A 375 4.99 -16.53 6.83
N PHE A 376 5.66 -15.87 7.78
CA PHE A 376 6.25 -14.54 7.58
C PHE A 376 7.38 -14.62 6.54
N TYR A 377 7.50 -13.60 5.70
CA TYR A 377 8.57 -13.47 4.73
C TYR A 377 9.00 -12.02 4.60
N LYS A 378 10.29 -11.82 4.33
CA LYS A 378 10.80 -10.53 3.88
C LYS A 378 10.58 -10.39 2.38
N ASP A 379 10.09 -9.24 1.92
CA ASP A 379 9.81 -8.98 0.51
C ASP A 379 10.97 -8.26 -0.21
N SER A 380 10.72 -7.74 -1.42
CA SER A 380 11.72 -7.06 -2.25
C SER A 380 12.05 -5.62 -1.82
N GLN A 381 11.37 -5.08 -0.79
CA GLN A 381 11.65 -3.79 -0.16
C GLN A 381 12.32 -3.95 1.22
N ASP A 382 12.75 -5.17 1.55
CA ASP A 382 13.22 -5.60 2.87
C ASP A 382 12.15 -5.52 3.99
N GLU A 383 10.87 -5.34 3.65
CA GLU A 383 9.73 -5.30 4.58
C GLU A 383 9.22 -6.70 4.93
N TYR A 384 8.79 -6.95 6.17
CA TYR A 384 8.25 -8.23 6.61
C TYR A 384 6.71 -8.27 6.49
N LYS A 385 6.22 -9.28 5.76
CA LYS A 385 4.80 -9.42 5.40
C LYS A 385 4.29 -10.84 5.62
N HIS A 386 2.97 -10.96 5.73
CA HIS A 386 2.26 -12.23 5.91
C HIS A 386 0.91 -12.19 5.19
N PHE A 387 0.44 -13.33 4.68
CA PHE A 387 -0.67 -13.32 3.72
C PHE A 387 -2.07 -13.22 4.35
N ASN A 388 -2.26 -13.75 5.55
CA ASN A 388 -3.56 -13.79 6.23
C ASN A 388 -3.56 -13.08 7.60
N CYS A 389 -2.42 -12.49 7.95
CA CYS A 389 -2.20 -11.69 9.15
C CYS A 389 -1.50 -10.41 8.68
N VAL A 390 -2.08 -9.24 8.93
CA VAL A 390 -1.52 -7.96 8.49
C VAL A 390 -0.31 -7.63 9.37
N HIS A 391 0.79 -7.08 8.82
CA HIS A 391 1.90 -6.55 9.62
C HIS A 391 1.87 -5.03 9.66
N MET A 392 1.40 -4.48 10.78
CA MET A 392 1.26 -3.05 11.01
C MET A 392 2.47 -2.49 11.76
N ASP A 393 3.51 -2.07 11.04
CA ASP A 393 4.60 -1.29 11.64
C ASP A 393 4.11 0.13 11.96
N ALA A 394 3.92 0.43 13.25
CA ALA A 394 3.42 1.72 13.70
C ALA A 394 4.36 2.89 13.36
N PHE A 395 5.65 2.62 13.11
CA PHE A 395 6.63 3.66 12.75
C PHE A 395 6.36 4.24 11.36
N SER A 396 5.84 3.46 10.40
CA SER A 396 5.43 3.99 9.08
C SER A 396 4.32 5.04 9.21
N TRP A 397 3.34 4.81 10.09
CA TRP A 397 2.31 5.80 10.41
C TRP A 397 2.89 7.02 11.15
N VAL A 398 3.85 6.81 12.06
CA VAL A 398 4.54 7.91 12.73
C VAL A 398 5.27 8.81 11.74
N GLN A 399 5.97 8.25 10.76
CA GLN A 399 6.69 9.01 9.73
C GLN A 399 5.75 9.76 8.78
N ARG A 400 4.65 9.13 8.33
CA ARG A 400 3.79 9.67 7.26
C ARG A 400 2.64 10.54 7.76
N ASP A 401 1.92 10.09 8.80
CA ASP A 401 0.57 10.57 9.12
C ASP A 401 0.46 11.23 10.50
N SER A 402 1.39 10.96 11.42
CA SER A 402 1.29 11.45 12.80
C SER A 402 1.48 12.97 12.97
N TYR A 403 1.99 13.65 11.93
CA TYR A 403 2.34 15.07 11.94
C TYR A 403 3.41 15.46 12.99
N LEU A 404 4.17 14.50 13.51
CA LEU A 404 5.27 14.74 14.44
C LEU A 404 6.56 15.15 13.69
N PRO A 405 7.32 16.16 14.18
CA PRO A 405 8.61 16.53 13.61
C PRO A 405 9.61 15.38 13.75
N MET A 406 10.58 15.26 12.84
CA MET A 406 11.49 14.10 12.76
C MET A 406 12.23 13.79 14.07
N GLY A 407 12.58 14.81 14.87
CA GLY A 407 13.21 14.64 16.19
C GLY A 407 12.31 14.03 17.28
N SER A 408 11.01 13.91 17.02
CA SER A 408 10.00 13.35 17.94
C SER A 408 9.38 12.05 17.42
N GLN A 409 10.03 11.36 16.49
CA GLN A 409 9.55 10.11 15.88
C GLN A 409 10.08 8.82 16.55
N SER A 410 10.64 8.90 17.75
CA SER A 410 10.93 7.70 18.58
C SER A 410 9.66 7.21 19.28
N LEU A 411 9.59 5.92 19.64
CA LEU A 411 8.44 5.34 20.36
C LEU A 411 8.12 6.12 21.65
N LYS A 412 9.17 6.52 22.40
CA LYS A 412 9.05 7.31 23.63
C LYS A 412 8.45 8.70 23.38
N ALA A 413 8.89 9.40 22.34
CA ALA A 413 8.35 10.71 21.97
C ALA A 413 6.93 10.61 21.39
N ALA A 414 6.66 9.64 20.51
CA ALA A 414 5.32 9.38 19.97
C ALA A 414 4.32 9.03 21.08
N THR A 415 4.74 8.25 22.07
CA THR A 415 3.93 7.90 23.26
C THR A 415 3.61 9.13 24.11
N ARG A 416 4.61 9.98 24.39
CA ARG A 416 4.41 11.26 25.09
C ARG A 416 3.41 12.16 24.38
N GLU A 417 3.55 12.36 23.08
CA GLU A 417 2.70 13.29 22.31
C GLU A 417 1.30 12.73 22.01
N LYS A 418 1.16 11.42 21.77
CA LYS A 418 -0.11 10.79 21.39
C LYS A 418 -0.85 10.19 22.60
N LEU A 419 -0.20 9.32 23.38
CA LEU A 419 -0.80 8.64 24.52
C LEU A 419 -0.77 9.48 25.81
N ARG A 420 0.02 10.57 25.84
CA ARG A 420 0.06 11.56 26.94
C ARG A 420 0.45 10.95 28.28
N TYR A 421 1.48 10.09 28.27
CA TYR A 421 2.24 9.67 29.45
C TYR A 421 3.71 9.54 29.08
N ASP A 422 4.59 9.55 30.08
CA ASP A 422 6.01 9.26 29.92
C ASP A 422 6.24 7.75 30.09
N PRO A 423 6.62 7.01 29.03
CA PRO A 423 7.01 5.60 29.15
C PRO A 423 8.36 5.48 29.87
N ILE A 424 8.75 4.26 30.23
CA ILE A 424 10.04 4.03 30.89
C ILE A 424 11.17 4.35 29.91
N GLU A 425 12.16 5.12 30.34
CA GLU A 425 13.32 5.47 29.53
C GLU A 425 14.60 4.87 30.14
N LEU A 426 15.18 3.90 29.42
CA LEU A 426 16.48 3.28 29.70
C LEU A 426 17.50 3.64 28.61
N ASP A 427 18.78 3.73 28.98
CA ASP A 427 19.91 3.87 28.06
C ASP A 427 20.26 2.51 27.44
N PRO A 428 20.35 2.38 26.09
CA PRO A 428 20.75 1.13 25.43
C PRO A 428 22.07 0.51 25.91
N GLU A 429 23.03 1.29 26.42
CA GLU A 429 24.29 0.78 26.97
C GLU A 429 24.11 0.13 28.36
N GLU A 430 23.05 0.46 29.10
CA GLU A 430 22.76 -0.11 30.42
C GLU A 430 21.96 -1.42 30.38
N MET A 431 21.28 -1.73 29.26
CA MET A 431 20.39 -2.90 29.13
C MET A 431 21.10 -4.23 29.42
N VAL A 432 22.28 -4.47 28.82
CA VAL A 432 23.05 -5.72 29.01
C VAL A 432 23.64 -5.85 30.42
N PRO A 433 24.16 -4.78 31.05
CA PRO A 433 24.42 -4.76 32.50
C PRO A 433 23.17 -5.04 33.37
N MET A 434 22.03 -4.42 33.05
CA MET A 434 20.79 -4.59 33.83
C MET A 434 20.22 -6.01 33.74
N ALA A 435 20.35 -6.69 32.60
CA ALA A 435 19.99 -8.11 32.46
C ALA A 435 20.57 -9.00 33.56
N ARG A 436 21.76 -8.66 34.09
CA ARG A 436 22.39 -9.37 35.21
C ARG A 436 22.16 -8.73 36.57
N ASN A 437 22.17 -7.41 36.66
CA ASN A 437 22.23 -6.68 37.92
C ASN A 437 20.85 -6.19 38.42
N GLN A 438 19.92 -5.92 37.51
CA GLN A 438 18.60 -5.33 37.77
C GLN A 438 17.54 -5.88 36.78
N PRO A 439 17.39 -7.21 36.64
CA PRO A 439 16.60 -7.80 35.56
C PRO A 439 15.11 -7.44 35.63
N LYS A 440 14.57 -7.18 36.83
CA LYS A 440 13.19 -6.68 37.02
C LYS A 440 12.99 -5.24 36.51
N VAL A 441 14.03 -4.42 36.45
CA VAL A 441 13.97 -3.06 35.85
C VAL A 441 13.92 -3.18 34.32
N LEU A 442 14.79 -4.02 33.73
CA LEU A 442 14.78 -4.32 32.30
C LEU A 442 13.45 -4.95 31.84
N ALA A 443 12.87 -5.85 32.64
CA ALA A 443 11.55 -6.41 32.36
C ALA A 443 10.44 -5.35 32.33
N ASN A 444 10.47 -4.37 33.25
CA ASN A 444 9.54 -3.24 33.23
C ASN A 444 9.71 -2.36 31.99
N TYR A 445 10.95 -2.12 31.56
CA TYR A 445 11.25 -1.38 30.34
C TYR A 445 10.71 -2.10 29.08
N SER A 446 11.01 -3.39 28.92
CA SER A 446 10.54 -4.19 27.78
C SER A 446 9.01 -4.23 27.67
N VAL A 447 8.27 -4.34 28.79
CA VAL A 447 6.79 -4.31 28.72
C VAL A 447 6.24 -2.89 28.52
N SER A 448 6.96 -1.84 28.93
CA SER A 448 6.59 -0.44 28.65
C SER A 448 6.50 -0.17 27.15
N ASP A 449 7.43 -0.69 26.37
CA ASP A 449 7.48 -0.43 24.93
C ASP A 449 6.47 -1.30 24.15
N ALA A 450 6.15 -2.51 24.63
CA ALA A 450 4.99 -3.27 24.15
C ALA A 450 3.63 -2.60 24.47
N VAL A 451 3.43 -2.08 25.69
CA VAL A 451 2.23 -1.31 26.09
C VAL A 451 2.10 -0.03 25.26
N SER A 452 3.21 0.68 25.05
CA SER A 452 3.29 1.86 24.19
C SER A 452 2.87 1.54 22.76
N THR A 453 3.44 0.48 22.17
CA THR A 453 3.16 0.06 20.79
C THR A 453 1.72 -0.42 20.61
N TYR A 454 1.20 -1.24 21.52
CA TYR A 454 -0.18 -1.74 21.49
C TYR A 454 -1.22 -0.62 21.57
N TYR A 455 -1.05 0.34 22.50
CA TYR A 455 -2.01 1.43 22.65
C TYR A 455 -1.84 2.54 21.61
N LEU A 456 -0.63 2.78 21.10
CA LEU A 456 -0.42 3.67 19.95
C LEU A 456 -1.16 3.11 18.71
N TYR A 457 -1.04 1.80 18.47
CA TYR A 457 -1.75 1.14 17.40
C TYR A 457 -3.27 1.19 17.57
N THR A 458 -3.80 0.68 18.69
CA THR A 458 -5.27 0.55 18.88
C THR A 458 -5.99 1.90 18.96
N LYS A 459 -5.34 2.96 19.49
CA LYS A 459 -5.97 4.29 19.58
C LYS A 459 -5.81 5.16 18.33
N TYR A 460 -4.76 4.98 17.54
CA TYR A 460 -4.46 5.84 16.37
C TYR A 460 -4.38 5.08 15.06
N VAL A 461 -3.45 4.12 14.93
CA VAL A 461 -3.13 3.48 13.64
C VAL A 461 -4.28 2.60 13.14
N HIS A 462 -4.87 1.79 14.01
CA HIS A 462 -5.94 0.85 13.66
C HIS A 462 -7.16 1.55 13.03
N PRO A 463 -7.87 2.48 13.71
CA PRO A 463 -9.03 3.13 13.13
C PRO A 463 -8.68 3.95 11.88
N PHE A 464 -7.51 4.58 11.84
CA PHE A 464 -7.08 5.39 10.71
C PHE A 464 -6.81 4.56 9.44
N ILE A 465 -6.01 3.51 9.54
CA ILE A 465 -5.65 2.67 8.39
C ILE A 465 -6.88 1.89 7.88
N PHE A 466 -7.69 1.30 8.76
CA PHE A 466 -8.89 0.59 8.30
C PHE A 466 -9.97 1.54 7.75
N ALA A 467 -10.10 2.77 8.26
CA ALA A 467 -10.97 3.78 7.64
C ALA A 467 -10.49 4.14 6.22
N LEU A 468 -9.18 4.35 6.01
CA LEU A 468 -8.63 4.59 4.68
C LEU A 468 -8.83 3.40 3.72
N CYS A 469 -8.73 2.17 4.22
CA CYS A 469 -8.99 0.96 3.45
C CYS A 469 -10.42 0.90 2.88
N THR A 470 -11.41 1.53 3.53
CA THR A 470 -12.81 1.52 3.07
C THR A 470 -13.05 2.22 1.72
N ILE A 471 -12.07 3.00 1.24
CA ILE A 471 -12.11 3.75 -0.03
C ILE A 471 -10.90 3.52 -0.94
N ILE A 472 -9.76 3.03 -0.41
CA ILE A 472 -8.56 2.75 -1.19
C ILE A 472 -8.53 1.26 -1.60
N PRO A 473 -8.35 0.92 -2.89
CA PRO A 473 -8.40 -0.46 -3.39
C PRO A 473 -7.10 -1.25 -3.12
N LEU A 474 -6.63 -1.28 -1.87
CA LEU A 474 -5.35 -1.87 -1.44
C LEU A 474 -5.50 -2.68 -0.15
N SER A 475 -4.51 -3.52 0.16
CA SER A 475 -4.39 -4.18 1.47
C SER A 475 -3.97 -3.19 2.56
N PRO A 476 -4.23 -3.46 3.86
CA PRO A 476 -3.85 -2.52 4.91
C PRO A 476 -2.33 -2.34 5.05
N ASP A 477 -1.55 -3.38 4.75
CA ASP A 477 -0.07 -3.32 4.68
C ASP A 477 0.40 -2.27 3.67
N ASP A 478 -0.25 -2.21 2.50
CA ASP A 478 0.01 -1.24 1.43
C ASP A 478 -0.51 0.16 1.78
N VAL A 479 -1.70 0.26 2.40
CA VAL A 479 -2.28 1.54 2.84
C VAL A 479 -1.45 2.17 3.97
N LEU A 480 -0.76 1.37 4.78
CA LEU A 480 0.19 1.84 5.80
C LEU A 480 1.51 2.33 5.20
N ARG A 481 2.11 1.58 4.26
CA ARG A 481 3.49 1.82 3.81
C ARG A 481 3.65 2.69 2.57
N LYS A 482 2.68 2.72 1.65
CA LYS A 482 2.80 3.51 0.41
C LYS A 482 2.71 5.01 0.65
N GLY A 483 3.43 5.80 -0.14
CA GLY A 483 3.36 7.26 -0.08
C GLY A 483 1.96 7.78 -0.38
N SER A 484 1.54 8.87 0.27
CA SER A 484 0.20 9.46 0.14
C SER A 484 -0.19 9.79 -1.31
N GLY A 485 0.77 10.21 -2.14
CA GLY A 485 0.56 10.41 -3.58
C GLY A 485 0.11 9.14 -4.33
N THR A 486 0.60 7.97 -3.93
CA THR A 486 0.18 6.67 -4.49
C THR A 486 -1.19 6.23 -3.97
N LEU A 487 -1.57 6.65 -2.76
CA LEU A 487 -2.95 6.48 -2.26
C LEU A 487 -3.93 7.33 -3.08
N CYS A 488 -3.57 8.57 -3.41
CA CYS A 488 -4.33 9.43 -4.32
C CYS A 488 -4.39 8.85 -5.75
N GLU A 489 -3.29 8.31 -6.28
CA GLU A 489 -3.25 7.58 -7.56
C GLU A 489 -4.29 6.43 -7.57
N ALA A 490 -4.32 5.62 -6.52
CA ALA A 490 -5.26 4.51 -6.38
C ALA A 490 -6.72 4.96 -6.31
N LEU A 491 -7.03 6.03 -5.55
CA LEU A 491 -8.37 6.62 -5.49
C LEU A 491 -8.84 7.15 -6.85
N LEU A 492 -7.96 7.82 -7.59
CA LEU A 492 -8.26 8.34 -8.93
C LEU A 492 -8.48 7.20 -9.95
N MET A 493 -7.72 6.10 -9.85
CA MET A 493 -7.90 4.92 -10.72
C MET A 493 -9.28 4.26 -10.54
N VAL A 494 -9.84 4.22 -9.32
CA VAL A 494 -11.23 3.76 -9.09
C VAL A 494 -12.23 4.63 -9.85
N GLN A 495 -12.15 5.95 -9.68
CA GLN A 495 -13.10 6.87 -10.32
C GLN A 495 -12.98 6.86 -11.84
N ALA A 496 -11.74 6.84 -12.36
CA ALA A 496 -11.47 6.76 -13.80
C ALA A 496 -11.99 5.45 -14.41
N PHE A 497 -11.77 4.31 -13.75
CA PHE A 497 -12.22 3.00 -14.25
C PHE A 497 -13.75 2.94 -14.38
N HIS A 498 -14.48 3.34 -13.33
CA HIS A 498 -15.95 3.34 -13.38
C HIS A 498 -16.56 4.43 -14.25
N SER A 499 -15.78 5.46 -14.61
CA SER A 499 -16.12 6.43 -15.66
C SER A 499 -15.75 5.94 -17.07
N ASN A 500 -15.26 4.70 -17.21
CA ASN A 500 -14.74 4.09 -18.45
C ASN A 500 -13.59 4.89 -19.11
N ILE A 501 -12.81 5.62 -18.31
CA ILE A 501 -11.64 6.36 -18.76
C ILE A 501 -10.44 5.39 -18.86
N ILE A 502 -9.60 5.55 -19.88
CA ILE A 502 -8.30 4.86 -20.00
C ILE A 502 -7.28 5.54 -19.07
N PHE A 503 -6.52 4.77 -18.29
CA PHE A 503 -5.49 5.42 -17.47
C PHE A 503 -4.34 5.94 -18.36
N PRO A 504 -3.77 7.13 -18.05
CA PRO A 504 -2.52 7.56 -18.66
C PRO A 504 -1.38 6.64 -18.19
N ASN A 505 -0.36 6.46 -19.04
CA ASN A 505 0.89 5.83 -18.60
C ASN A 505 1.66 6.78 -17.67
N LYS A 506 2.40 6.21 -16.70
CA LYS A 506 3.19 7.00 -15.75
C LYS A 506 4.17 7.93 -16.48
N GLN A 507 4.24 9.18 -16.03
CA GLN A 507 5.02 10.22 -16.68
C GLN A 507 6.52 9.88 -16.64
N ILE A 508 7.12 9.75 -17.82
CA ILE A 508 8.57 9.59 -17.99
C ILE A 508 9.15 10.98 -18.26
N ILE A 509 10.10 11.42 -17.44
CA ILE A 509 10.87 12.64 -17.69
C ILE A 509 11.68 12.43 -18.97
N LYS A 510 11.36 13.17 -20.04
CA LYS A 510 12.18 13.23 -21.25
C LYS A 510 13.40 14.11 -20.95
N GLU A 511 14.57 13.67 -21.39
CA GLU A 511 15.86 14.32 -21.09
C GLU A 511 15.91 15.80 -21.49
N ASN A 512 16.59 16.59 -20.65
CA ASN A 512 17.26 17.84 -21.01
C ASN A 512 16.45 18.82 -21.89
N LYS A 513 15.32 19.30 -21.34
CA LYS A 513 14.63 20.48 -21.88
C LYS A 513 15.61 21.66 -21.94
N MET A 514 15.57 22.40 -23.04
CA MET A 514 16.29 23.67 -23.19
C MET A 514 15.32 24.84 -22.98
N THR A 515 15.81 25.95 -22.42
CA THR A 515 15.09 27.22 -22.37
C THR A 515 15.03 27.87 -23.75
N LEU A 516 14.15 28.85 -23.95
CA LEU A 516 14.01 29.59 -25.22
C LEU A 516 15.28 30.36 -25.63
N ASP A 517 16.10 30.73 -24.66
CA ASP A 517 17.40 31.40 -24.81
C ASP A 517 18.59 30.42 -24.89
N GLY A 518 18.34 29.11 -24.89
CA GLY A 518 19.35 28.09 -25.19
C GLY A 518 20.18 27.58 -24.00
N HIS A 519 19.70 27.78 -22.76
CA HIS A 519 20.29 27.17 -21.57
C HIS A 519 19.64 25.81 -21.27
N LEU A 520 20.38 24.91 -20.61
CA LEU A 520 19.87 23.62 -20.15
C LEU A 520 19.05 23.81 -18.86
N ILE A 521 17.85 23.24 -18.81
CA ILE A 521 17.03 23.19 -17.59
C ILE A 521 17.51 22.02 -16.72
N ASP A 522 18.12 22.34 -15.59
CA ASP A 522 18.55 21.38 -14.57
C ASP A 522 17.37 20.87 -13.71
N SER A 523 16.48 21.79 -13.33
CA SER A 523 15.19 21.46 -12.70
C SER A 523 14.07 22.39 -13.18
N GLU A 524 12.88 21.83 -13.36
CA GLU A 524 11.67 22.54 -13.77
C GLU A 524 10.66 22.47 -12.62
N THR A 525 10.26 23.62 -12.08
CA THR A 525 9.33 23.70 -10.94
C THR A 525 8.52 25.00 -11.01
N TYR A 526 7.49 25.12 -10.17
CA TYR A 526 6.65 26.30 -10.03
C TYR A 526 6.98 27.08 -8.74
N VAL A 527 6.55 28.34 -8.66
CA VAL A 527 6.67 29.14 -7.43
C VAL A 527 5.73 28.53 -6.37
N GLY A 528 6.31 28.09 -5.25
CA GLY A 528 5.60 27.44 -4.16
C GLY A 528 4.85 28.42 -3.24
N GLY A 529 4.56 27.98 -2.02
CA GLY A 529 3.93 28.81 -1.00
C GLY A 529 4.79 30.02 -0.61
N HIS A 530 4.16 31.17 -0.47
CA HIS A 530 4.80 32.41 0.00
C HIS A 530 4.97 32.38 1.52
N VAL A 531 6.15 32.78 2.02
CA VAL A 531 6.48 32.75 3.46
C VAL A 531 7.25 34.02 3.83
N GLU A 532 6.70 34.79 4.77
CA GLU A 532 7.31 36.02 5.28
C GLU A 532 7.40 36.01 6.81
N ALA A 533 8.54 36.47 7.34
CA ALA A 533 8.73 36.76 8.75
C ALA A 533 8.83 38.29 8.91
N ILE A 534 7.67 38.97 8.89
CA ILE A 534 7.56 40.44 8.82
C ILE A 534 8.17 41.11 10.05
N GLU A 535 7.87 40.61 11.25
CA GLU A 535 8.45 41.07 12.51
C GLU A 535 8.91 39.90 13.38
N SER A 536 9.86 40.17 14.28
CA SER A 536 10.34 39.20 15.28
C SER A 536 10.46 39.87 16.65
N GLY A 537 9.97 39.21 17.70
CA GLY A 537 9.91 39.80 19.03
C GLY A 537 9.03 39.01 19.99
N VAL A 538 8.89 39.53 21.22
CA VAL A 538 8.00 38.97 22.25
C VAL A 538 6.69 39.76 22.26
N PHE A 539 5.71 39.27 21.50
CA PHE A 539 4.35 39.81 21.49
C PHE A 539 3.50 39.08 22.53
N ARG A 540 2.84 39.83 23.43
CA ARG A 540 1.99 39.30 24.51
C ARG A 540 0.81 40.24 24.76
N ALA A 541 -0.33 39.69 25.16
CA ALA A 541 -1.54 40.46 25.46
C ALA A 541 -1.40 41.45 26.64
N ASP A 542 -0.42 41.26 27.53
CA ASP A 542 -0.10 42.16 28.64
C ASP A 542 1.05 43.14 28.34
N ILE A 543 1.57 43.17 27.10
CA ILE A 543 2.59 44.13 26.64
C ILE A 543 1.98 45.03 25.57
N ALA A 544 1.89 46.33 25.88
CA ALA A 544 1.34 47.33 24.97
C ALA A 544 2.16 47.43 23.67
N CYS A 545 1.56 47.01 22.56
CA CYS A 545 2.15 47.09 21.22
C CYS A 545 1.77 48.41 20.54
N ARG A 546 2.68 48.99 19.75
CA ARG A 546 2.43 50.22 19.00
C ARG A 546 1.91 49.91 17.61
N PHE A 547 0.62 50.12 17.38
CA PHE A 547 0.03 50.06 16.05
C PHE A 547 0.26 51.38 15.28
N LYS A 548 0.42 51.27 13.96
CA LYS A 548 0.26 52.36 13.01
C LYS A 548 -0.86 51.95 12.06
N LEU A 549 -2.09 52.37 12.38
CA LEU A 549 -3.26 52.05 11.59
C LEU A 549 -3.25 52.81 10.25
N ASP A 550 -3.97 52.27 9.27
CA ASP A 550 -4.22 52.92 7.99
C ASP A 550 -5.69 53.33 7.94
N VAL A 551 -5.96 54.63 7.81
CA VAL A 551 -7.30 55.20 7.93
C VAL A 551 -8.15 54.84 6.70
N GLU A 552 -7.55 54.85 5.51
CA GLU A 552 -8.26 54.52 4.26
C GLU A 552 -8.77 53.07 4.30
N ALA A 553 -8.00 52.15 4.90
CA ALA A 553 -8.40 50.76 5.11
C ALA A 553 -9.48 50.61 6.20
N LEU A 554 -9.46 51.42 7.26
CA LEU A 554 -10.50 51.40 8.30
C LEU A 554 -11.84 51.94 7.80
N GLU A 555 -11.81 53.00 6.99
CA GLU A 555 -13.00 53.54 6.31
C GLU A 555 -13.61 52.51 5.35
N GLN A 556 -12.80 51.85 4.52
CA GLN A 556 -13.27 50.76 3.65
C GLN A 556 -13.89 49.60 4.47
N LEU A 557 -13.20 49.12 5.51
CA LEU A 557 -13.71 48.04 6.36
C LEU A 557 -15.05 48.41 7.03
N LYS A 558 -15.27 49.69 7.33
CA LYS A 558 -16.53 50.20 7.89
C LYS A 558 -17.68 50.13 6.88
N GLU A 559 -17.44 50.54 5.63
CA GLU A 559 -18.45 50.41 4.56
C GLU A 559 -18.79 48.93 4.26
N GLU A 560 -17.81 48.03 4.40
CA GLU A 560 -17.97 46.59 4.12
C GLU A 560 -18.56 45.75 5.28
N VAL A 561 -18.79 46.31 6.47
CA VAL A 561 -19.31 45.58 7.66
C VAL A 561 -20.58 44.79 7.33
N ARG A 562 -21.58 45.47 6.75
CA ARG A 562 -22.91 44.88 6.50
C ARG A 562 -22.86 43.79 5.42
N PRO A 563 -22.28 44.02 4.23
CA PRO A 563 -22.04 42.96 3.25
C PRO A 563 -21.25 41.77 3.80
N THR A 564 -20.22 42.01 4.61
CA THR A 564 -19.36 40.94 5.16
C THR A 564 -20.12 40.06 6.17
N LEU A 565 -20.90 40.66 7.06
CA LEU A 565 -21.72 39.93 8.02
C LEU A 565 -22.87 39.17 7.32
N GLU A 566 -23.54 39.78 6.34
CA GLU A 566 -24.53 39.08 5.52
C GLU A 566 -23.90 37.90 4.76
N HIS A 567 -22.72 38.08 4.16
CA HIS A 567 -21.99 37.02 3.47
C HIS A 567 -21.70 35.84 4.40
N SER A 568 -21.14 36.09 5.59
CA SER A 568 -20.77 35.00 6.50
C SER A 568 -21.99 34.28 7.09
N LEU A 569 -23.07 35.01 7.39
CA LEU A 569 -24.33 34.40 7.82
C LEU A 569 -24.97 33.55 6.72
N CYS A 570 -25.08 34.07 5.50
CA CYS A 570 -25.80 33.41 4.41
C CYS A 570 -24.98 32.30 3.72
N ASN A 571 -23.66 32.43 3.60
CA ASN A 571 -22.80 31.49 2.86
C ASN A 571 -22.05 30.50 3.77
N ASP A 572 -21.40 30.99 4.83
CA ASP A 572 -20.60 30.15 5.72
C ASP A 572 -21.51 29.38 6.70
N ALA A 573 -22.33 30.13 7.45
CA ALA A 573 -23.25 29.57 8.45
C ALA A 573 -24.56 29.03 7.85
N LYS A 574 -24.94 29.48 6.64
CA LYS A 574 -26.16 29.10 5.91
C LYS A 574 -27.46 29.41 6.67
N ILE A 575 -27.43 30.49 7.45
CA ILE A 575 -28.57 31.04 8.20
C ILE A 575 -29.24 32.11 7.34
N LEU A 576 -30.58 32.16 7.35
CA LEU A 576 -31.30 33.23 6.67
C LEU A 576 -31.24 34.52 7.51
N LEU A 577 -30.91 35.65 6.88
CA LEU A 577 -30.81 36.95 7.56
C LEU A 577 -32.06 37.29 8.40
N SER A 578 -33.24 36.87 7.95
CA SER A 578 -34.53 37.03 8.65
C SER A 578 -34.64 36.33 10.01
N GLU A 579 -33.74 35.39 10.32
CA GLU A 579 -33.70 34.65 11.59
C GLU A 579 -32.75 35.32 12.60
N VAL A 580 -31.95 36.32 12.17
CA VAL A 580 -30.91 36.97 12.96
C VAL A 580 -31.44 38.22 13.66
N LEU A 581 -31.96 38.03 14.88
CA LEU A 581 -32.68 39.05 15.66
C LEU A 581 -31.87 40.32 16.01
N ASN A 582 -30.55 40.27 15.91
CA ASN A 582 -29.64 41.33 16.37
C ASN A 582 -28.68 41.86 15.28
N PHE A 583 -28.89 41.52 14.00
CA PHE A 583 -27.99 41.87 12.89
C PHE A 583 -27.61 43.37 12.90
N GLU A 584 -28.59 44.26 12.79
CA GLU A 584 -28.40 45.72 12.81
C GLU A 584 -27.59 46.20 14.02
N SER A 585 -27.90 45.68 15.22
CA SER A 585 -27.22 46.07 16.46
C SER A 585 -25.77 45.59 16.52
N VAL A 586 -25.38 44.54 15.79
CA VAL A 586 -23.99 44.07 15.71
C VAL A 586 -23.23 44.86 14.65
N CYS A 587 -23.86 45.17 13.51
CA CYS A 587 -23.31 46.07 12.50
C CYS A 587 -22.96 47.44 13.12
N GLU A 588 -23.91 48.08 13.81
CA GLU A 588 -23.70 49.37 14.48
C GLU A 588 -22.58 49.33 15.54
N GLN A 589 -22.44 48.23 16.29
CA GLN A 589 -21.38 48.08 17.31
C GLN A 589 -19.99 47.97 16.67
N ILE A 590 -19.88 47.30 15.51
CA ILE A 590 -18.62 47.17 14.77
C ILE A 590 -18.27 48.48 14.05
N GLU A 591 -19.26 49.13 13.42
CA GLU A 591 -19.13 50.46 12.82
C GLU A 591 -18.63 51.50 13.84
N GLN A 592 -19.21 51.52 15.04
CA GLN A 592 -18.76 52.39 16.16
C GLN A 592 -17.37 52.01 16.70
N SER A 593 -17.00 50.73 16.65
CA SER A 593 -15.67 50.27 17.08
C SER A 593 -14.57 50.67 16.08
N LEU A 594 -14.90 50.73 14.79
CA LEU A 594 -14.02 51.26 13.75
C LEU A 594 -13.92 52.79 13.82
N ASP A 595 -15.03 53.51 14.07
CA ASP A 595 -15.04 54.96 14.34
C ASP A 595 -14.20 55.36 15.57
N ALA A 596 -13.94 54.45 16.50
CA ALA A 596 -13.07 54.68 17.66
C ALA A 596 -11.57 54.44 17.37
N LEU A 597 -11.21 54.03 16.14
CA LEU A 597 -9.84 53.75 15.68
C LEU A 597 -9.35 54.71 14.58
N ILE A 598 -10.23 55.59 14.09
CA ILE A 598 -9.99 56.63 13.07
C ILE A 598 -9.68 57.97 13.75
#